data_AF-A0A7H1M8D5-F1
#
_entry.id   AF-A0A7H1M8D5-F1
#
_cell.length_a   1.000
_cell.length_b   1.000
_cell.length_c   1.000
_cell.angle_alpha   90.00
_cell.angle_beta   90.00
_cell.angle_gamma   90.00
#
_symmetry.space_group_name_H-M   'P 1'
#
loop_
_entity.id
_entity.type
_entity.pdbx_description
1 polymer ?
#
loop_
_entity_poly.entity_id
_entity_poly.type
_entity_poly.pdbx_seq_one_letter_code
_entity_poly.pdbx_strand_id
1 'polypeptide(L)'
;MKLPPPSAPSKSLRDTPRRQTGYPHYRLLPVQTEAGRFHCLLFYVSAADYLIIEPKIKRHLAVRKLAEFLKTATYPVYETVYGASL
;
A
#
# COMPACT_ATOMS: atom_id res chain seq x y z
N MET A 1 -14.22 48.86 -13.98
CA MET A 1 -14.62 47.43 -14.03
C MET A 1 -13.44 46.60 -13.56
N LYS A 2 -13.59 45.79 -12.51
CA LYS A 2 -12.52 44.99 -11.90
C LYS A 2 -12.76 43.52 -12.25
N LEU A 3 -11.83 42.89 -12.95
CA LEU A 3 -11.90 41.46 -13.27
C LEU A 3 -11.94 40.62 -11.98
N PRO A 4 -12.70 39.51 -11.92
CA PRO A 4 -12.61 38.57 -10.82
C PRO A 4 -11.21 37.93 -10.79
N PRO A 5 -10.66 37.61 -9.61
CA PRO A 5 -9.37 36.92 -9.51
C PRO A 5 -9.47 35.53 -10.17
N PRO A 6 -8.37 35.00 -10.73
CA PRO A 6 -8.37 33.66 -11.29
C PRO A 6 -8.76 32.65 -10.20
N SER A 7 -9.75 31.83 -10.51
CA SER A 7 -10.18 30.71 -9.66
C SER A 7 -8.95 29.88 -9.27
N ALA A 8 -8.69 29.81 -7.97
CA ALA A 8 -7.64 29.01 -7.37
C ALA A 8 -7.68 27.57 -7.90
N PRO A 9 -6.52 26.91 -8.11
CA PRO A 9 -6.49 25.53 -8.56
C PRO A 9 -7.24 24.64 -7.56
N SER A 10 -8.23 23.92 -8.09
CA SER A 10 -9.08 22.99 -7.36
C SER A 10 -8.26 22.11 -6.41
N LYS A 11 -8.54 22.32 -5.11
CA LYS A 11 -8.26 21.45 -3.96
C LYS A 11 -7.42 20.20 -4.26
N SER A 12 -6.13 20.34 -3.93
CA SER A 12 -5.35 19.37 -3.16
C SER A 12 -5.52 17.89 -3.54
N LEU A 13 -4.78 17.49 -4.57
CA LEU A 13 -4.27 16.13 -4.76
C LEU A 13 -3.35 15.73 -3.59
N ARG A 14 -3.88 15.56 -2.37
CA ARG A 14 -3.04 15.20 -1.20
C ARG A 14 -3.53 14.05 -0.30
N ASP A 15 -4.65 13.40 -0.57
CA ASP A 15 -5.07 12.23 0.25
C ASP A 15 -5.55 11.03 -0.58
N THR A 16 -4.94 10.83 -1.75
CA THR A 16 -4.95 9.48 -2.36
C THR A 16 -3.77 8.74 -1.76
N PRO A 17 -3.92 7.54 -1.14
CA PRO A 17 -2.75 6.71 -0.82
C PRO A 17 -1.97 6.58 -2.12
N ARG A 18 -0.72 7.09 -2.13
CA ARG A 18 0.09 7.30 -3.35
C ARG A 18 -0.20 6.17 -4.32
N ARG A 19 -0.81 6.46 -5.49
CA ARG A 19 -1.03 5.45 -6.52
C ARG A 19 0.34 4.85 -6.82
N GLN A 20 0.61 3.67 -6.28
CA GLN A 20 1.81 2.92 -6.56
C GLN A 20 1.61 2.40 -7.99
N THR A 21 2.26 3.04 -8.95
CA THR A 21 2.06 2.79 -10.38
C THR A 21 2.96 1.68 -10.91
N GLY A 22 3.87 1.13 -10.10
CA GLY A 22 4.76 0.05 -10.51
C GLY A 22 4.12 -1.33 -10.26
N TYR A 23 3.87 -2.10 -11.31
CA TYR A 23 3.47 -3.50 -11.23
C TYR A 23 4.54 -4.38 -11.89
N PRO A 24 4.71 -5.64 -11.47
CA PRO A 24 4.09 -6.26 -10.29
C PRO A 24 4.84 -5.88 -8.99
N HIS A 25 4.16 -5.94 -7.84
CA HIS A 25 4.75 -5.59 -6.55
C HIS A 25 4.11 -6.33 -5.38
N TYR A 26 4.84 -6.43 -4.27
CA TYR A 26 4.30 -6.91 -3.00
C TYR A 26 3.74 -5.76 -2.17
N ARG A 27 2.64 -6.02 -1.45
CA ARG A 27 2.05 -5.06 -0.50
C ARG A 27 1.78 -5.71 0.85
N LEU A 28 2.27 -5.10 1.93
CA LEU A 28 1.90 -5.44 3.30
C LEU A 28 0.82 -4.49 3.80
N LEU A 29 -0.36 -5.05 4.07
CA LEU A 29 -1.50 -4.34 4.60
C LEU A 29 -1.71 -4.67 6.08
N PRO A 30 -1.62 -3.70 7.00
CA PRO A 30 -1.98 -3.94 8.39
C PRO A 30 -3.47 -4.26 8.54
N VAL A 31 -3.79 -5.28 9.33
CA VAL A 31 -5.14 -5.76 9.63
C VAL A 31 -5.30 -5.79 11.14
N GLN A 32 -6.27 -5.01 11.65
CA GLN A 32 -6.67 -5.08 13.05
C GLN A 32 -7.65 -6.25 13.21
N THR A 33 -7.36 -7.14 14.15
CA THR A 33 -8.25 -8.24 14.51
C THR A 33 -8.46 -8.24 16.02
N GLU A 34 -9.48 -8.96 16.49
CA GLU A 34 -9.69 -9.18 17.94
C GLU A 34 -8.46 -9.83 18.60
N ALA A 35 -7.77 -10.71 17.87
CA ALA A 35 -6.54 -11.38 18.32
C ALA A 35 -5.29 -10.48 18.26
N GLY A 36 -5.43 -9.20 17.92
CA GLY A 36 -4.34 -8.23 17.85
C GLY A 36 -3.99 -7.76 16.44
N ARG A 37 -2.78 -7.20 16.29
CA ARG A 37 -2.28 -6.57 15.05
C ARG A 37 -1.62 -7.61 14.14
N PHE A 38 -2.21 -7.83 12.97
CA PHE A 38 -1.69 -8.70 11.92
C PHE A 38 -1.48 -7.90 10.64
N HIS A 39 -0.94 -8.58 9.64
CA HIS A 39 -0.82 -8.05 8.28
C HIS A 39 -1.36 -9.08 7.28
N CYS A 40 -1.84 -8.59 6.14
CA CYS A 40 -2.10 -9.36 4.95
C CYS A 40 -0.97 -9.08 3.94
N LEU A 41 -0.40 -10.13 3.35
CA LEU A 41 0.61 -10.03 2.30
C LEU A 41 -0.06 -10.28 0.95
N LEU A 42 -0.03 -9.27 0.08
CA LEU A 42 -0.58 -9.31 -1.26
C LEU A 42 0.53 -9.22 -2.30
N PHE A 43 0.30 -9.81 -3.47
CA PHE A 43 1.11 -9.61 -4.67
C PHE A 43 0.22 -9.08 -5.78
N TYR A 44 0.43 -7.83 -6.18
CA TYR A 44 -0.33 -7.18 -7.24
C TYR A 44 0.33 -7.48 -8.59
N VAL A 45 -0.47 -8.02 -9.52
CA VAL A 45 -0.06 -8.27 -10.91
C VAL A 45 -0.45 -7.09 -11.79
N SER A 46 -1.59 -6.47 -11.51
CA SER A 46 -2.11 -5.27 -12.16
C SER A 46 -2.83 -4.39 -11.13
N ALA A 47 -3.42 -3.27 -11.56
CA ALA A 47 -4.24 -2.44 -10.69
C ALA A 47 -5.53 -3.10 -10.22
N ALA A 48 -6.06 -4.05 -10.98
CA ALA A 48 -7.29 -4.77 -10.65
C ALA A 48 -7.02 -6.18 -10.10
N ASP A 49 -5.87 -6.77 -10.45
CA ASP A 49 -5.57 -8.18 -10.19
C ASP A 49 -4.48 -8.35 -9.15
N TYR A 50 -4.79 -9.13 -8.10
CA TYR A 50 -3.86 -9.44 -7.02
C TYR A 50 -4.06 -10.85 -6.48
N LEU A 51 -3.00 -11.39 -5.88
CA LEU A 51 -3.00 -12.65 -5.15
C LEU A 51 -2.86 -12.37 -3.66
N ILE A 52 -3.65 -13.08 -2.84
CA ILE A 52 -3.47 -13.12 -1.39
C ILE A 52 -2.46 -14.22 -1.09
N ILE A 53 -1.26 -13.84 -0.68
CA ILE A 53 -0.21 -14.79 -0.34
C ILE A 53 -0.36 -15.26 1.10
N GLU A 54 -0.65 -14.32 2.02
CA GLU A 54 -0.94 -14.61 3.42
C GLU A 54 -2.08 -13.70 3.90
N PRO A 55 -3.25 -14.24 4.26
CA PRO A 55 -4.38 -13.42 4.70
C PRO A 55 -4.16 -12.84 6.11
N LYS A 56 -3.36 -13.51 6.94
CA LYS A 56 -3.10 -13.13 8.33
C LYS A 56 -1.74 -13.62 8.80
N ILE A 57 -0.79 -12.70 8.94
CA ILE A 57 0.58 -13.01 9.36
C ILE A 57 1.14 -11.92 10.29
N LYS A 58 2.00 -12.30 11.24
CA LYS A 58 2.73 -11.31 12.06
C LYS A 58 3.76 -10.60 11.17
N ARG A 59 3.94 -9.28 11.37
CA ARG A 59 4.83 -8.45 10.53
C ARG A 59 6.22 -9.05 10.33
N HIS A 60 6.88 -9.47 11.41
CA HIS A 60 8.24 -10.03 11.34
C HIS A 60 8.32 -11.34 10.52
N LEU A 61 7.26 -12.16 10.53
CA LEU A 61 7.19 -13.37 9.70
C LEU A 61 6.98 -13.00 8.23
N ALA A 62 6.14 -12.00 7.95
CA ALA A 62 5.89 -11.52 6.60
C ALA A 62 7.16 -10.95 5.96
N VAL A 63 7.94 -10.17 6.72
CA VAL A 63 9.24 -9.64 6.28
C VAL A 63 10.24 -10.76 5.98
N ARG A 64 10.33 -11.79 6.84
CA ARG A 64 11.19 -12.96 6.58
C ARG A 64 10.77 -13.70 5.31
N LYS A 65 9.48 -13.93 5.11
CA LYS A 65 8.95 -14.59 3.92
C LYS A 65 9.22 -13.78 2.64
N LEU A 66 9.05 -12.46 2.69
CA LEU A 66 9.43 -11.56 1.60
C LEU A 66 10.91 -11.65 1.26
N ALA A 67 11.77 -11.67 2.27
CA ALA A 67 13.22 -11.80 2.06
C ALA A 67 13.57 -13.09 1.30
N GLU A 68 12.84 -14.19 1.52
CA GLU A 68 13.03 -15.44 0.75
C GLU A 68 12.59 -15.29 -0.70
N PHE A 69 11.43 -14.70 -0.98
CA PHE A 69 10.96 -14.49 -2.37
C PHE A 69 11.87 -13.56 -3.16
N LEU A 70 12.41 -12.54 -2.51
CA LEU A 70 13.29 -11.57 -3.14
C LEU A 70 14.69 -12.14 -3.48
N LYS A 71 15.03 -13.34 -2.99
CA LYS A 71 16.26 -14.04 -3.45
C LYS A 71 16.17 -14.47 -4.90
N THR A 72 14.97 -14.73 -5.41
CA THR A 72 14.75 -15.29 -6.76
C THR A 72 13.96 -14.36 -7.68
N ALA A 73 13.30 -13.32 -7.15
CA ALA A 73 12.54 -12.36 -7.95
C ALA A 73 12.67 -10.92 -7.43
N THR A 74 13.13 -10.00 -8.29
CA THR A 74 13.36 -8.58 -7.93
C THR A 74 12.10 -7.74 -8.16
N TYR A 75 11.18 -7.75 -7.20
CA TYR A 75 9.97 -6.92 -7.24
C TYR A 75 9.96 -5.86 -6.12
N PRO A 76 9.41 -4.66 -6.36
CA PRO A 76 9.22 -3.67 -5.31
C PRO A 76 8.33 -4.21 -4.18
N VAL A 77 8.63 -3.77 -2.96
CA VAL A 77 7.81 -4.05 -1.76
C VAL A 77 7.33 -2.73 -1.19
N TYR A 78 6.02 -2.63 -0.99
CA TYR A 78 5.40 -1.48 -0.37
C TYR A 78 4.72 -1.87 0.94
N GLU A 79 5.07 -1.18 2.02
CA GLU A 79 4.38 -1.29 3.30
C GLU A 79 3.37 -0.16 3.44
N THR A 80 2.11 -0.49 3.72
CA THR A 80 1.09 0.54 3.97
C THR A 80 1.12 0.88 5.44
N VAL A 81 1.57 2.09 5.76
CA VAL A 81 1.43 2.66 7.09
C VAL A 81 0.01 3.23 7.17
N TYR A 82 -0.80 2.81 8.15
CA TYR A 82 -1.99 3.60 8.49
C TYR A 82 -1.50 4.98 8.89
N GLY A 83 -1.83 6.01 8.11
CA GLY A 83 -1.70 7.38 8.57
C GLY A 83 -2.49 7.49 9.87
N ALA A 84 -1.89 8.09 10.90
CA ALA A 84 -2.62 8.55 12.06
C ALA A 84 -3.81 9.37 11.55
N SER A 85 -5.00 8.79 11.64
CA SER A 85 -6.20 9.62 11.70
C SER A 85 -6.10 10.32 13.05
N LEU A 86 -5.67 11.59 13.01
CA LEU A 86 -5.85 12.53 14.11
C LEU A 86 -7.34 12.68 14.41
#